data_AF-A0A933SJI9-F1
#
_entry.id   AF-A0A933SJI9-F1
#
_cell.length_a   1.000
_cell.length_b   1.000
_cell.length_c   1.000
_cell.angle_alpha   90.00
_cell.angle_beta   90.00
_cell.angle_gamma   90.00
#
_symmetry.space_group_name_H-M   'P 1'
#
loop_
_entity.id
_entity.type
_entity.pdbx_description
1 polymer ?
#
loop_
_entity_poly.entity_id
_entity_poly.type
_entity_poly.pdbx_seq_one_letter_code
_entity_poly.pdbx_strand_id
1 'polypeptide(L)'
;LANDEKDRVVKRANGVTTYLAADIAYHDDKYKRGYTRVIDIWGADHHGYVARMKAAVKALGQSPDSLQPVLIQIVSLKKGGQIIAMSTRSGKFTTLKEVVDEVGVDAARFTFLTRSHEAQLEFDLDLTKQQSSENPVYYVQYAHARICNIFRTARERGVEPLPKDPAWEKLALDEELRLMKRALFFPAMVEDAAKGLAPHQTTHYLVELAGMFHRYYNANRVVSDDAELTGARLALAARVRTVLKNGLDLLGVSAPEKM
;
A
#
# COMPACT_ATOMS: atom_id res chain seq x y z
N LEU A 1 -0.14 -5.33 36.97
CA LEU A 1 -0.14 -6.33 35.87
C LEU A 1 -0.86 -5.86 34.59
N ALA A 2 -0.86 -4.55 34.33
CA ALA A 2 -0.52 -4.00 33.01
C ALA A 2 0.80 -3.25 33.30
N ASN A 3 1.85 -3.45 32.51
CA ASN A 3 3.22 -2.97 32.82
C ASN A 3 3.39 -1.44 32.74
N ASP A 4 2.41 -0.64 33.19
CA ASP A 4 2.63 0.78 33.49
C ASP A 4 2.94 0.91 34.98
N GLU A 5 4.20 1.20 35.29
CA GLU A 5 4.72 1.24 36.67
C GLU A 5 4.45 2.58 37.38
N LYS A 6 3.73 3.52 36.73
CA LYS A 6 3.54 4.88 37.24
C LYS A 6 2.06 5.28 37.23
N ASP A 7 1.62 5.89 38.33
CA ASP A 7 0.32 6.55 38.38
C ASP A 7 0.24 7.68 37.36
N ARG A 8 -0.83 7.67 36.55
CA ARG A 8 -1.04 8.66 35.49
C ARG A 8 -2.14 9.63 35.88
N VAL A 9 -1.79 10.91 35.89
CA VAL A 9 -2.74 11.99 36.18
C VAL A 9 -3.72 12.13 35.01
N VAL A 10 -4.99 11.80 35.26
CA VAL A 10 -6.11 12.03 34.30
C VAL A 10 -6.78 13.40 34.51
N LYS A 11 -6.81 13.88 35.75
CA LYS A 11 -7.33 15.19 36.13
C LYS A 11 -6.35 15.85 37.10
N ARG A 12 -5.92 17.06 36.77
CA ARG A 12 -5.02 17.87 37.60
C ARG A 12 -5.78 18.44 38.81
N ALA A 13 -5.04 18.84 39.85
CA ALA A 13 -5.62 19.43 41.06
C ALA A 13 -6.45 20.71 40.77
N ASN A 14 -6.10 21.46 39.72
CA ASN A 14 -6.85 22.63 39.26
C ASN A 14 -8.13 22.30 38.46
N GLY A 15 -8.53 21.03 38.41
CA GLY A 15 -9.75 20.57 37.74
C GLY A 15 -9.60 20.27 36.25
N VAL A 16 -8.48 20.67 35.62
CA VAL A 16 -8.23 20.49 34.18
C VAL A 16 -7.85 19.04 33.87
N THR A 17 -8.48 18.46 32.85
CA THR A 17 -8.19 17.10 32.36
C THR A 17 -6.92 17.06 31.52
N THR A 18 -6.23 15.92 31.50
CA THR A 18 -5.05 15.70 30.65
C THR A 18 -5.45 15.10 29.30
N TYR A 19 -4.54 15.11 28.32
CA TYR A 19 -4.74 14.42 27.05
C TYR A 19 -5.10 12.93 27.24
N LEU A 20 -4.52 12.30 28.27
CA LEU A 20 -4.87 10.93 28.64
C LEU A 20 -6.34 10.77 28.99
N ALA A 21 -6.94 11.72 29.73
CA ALA A 21 -8.38 11.63 30.01
C ALA A 21 -9.24 11.73 28.74
N ALA A 22 -8.85 12.58 27.79
CA ALA A 22 -9.55 12.68 26.51
C ALA A 22 -9.40 11.39 25.69
N ASP A 23 -8.20 10.81 25.61
CA ASP A 23 -7.96 9.56 24.90
C ASP A 23 -8.72 8.39 25.52
N ILE A 24 -8.77 8.31 26.85
CA ILE A 24 -9.55 7.29 27.57
C ILE A 24 -11.04 7.44 27.24
N ALA A 25 -11.58 8.65 27.35
CA ALA A 25 -12.99 8.90 27.06
C ALA A 25 -13.34 8.58 25.60
N TYR A 26 -12.45 8.89 24.66
CA TYR A 26 -12.68 8.57 23.25
C TYR A 26 -12.60 7.07 22.97
N HIS A 27 -11.71 6.33 23.65
CA HIS A 27 -11.68 4.87 23.56
C HIS A 27 -12.94 4.25 24.15
N ASP A 28 -13.40 4.70 25.31
CA ASP A 28 -14.67 4.27 25.91
C ASP A 28 -15.85 4.47 24.94
N ASP A 29 -15.93 5.62 24.28
CA ASP A 29 -16.91 5.88 23.22
C ASP A 29 -16.80 4.88 22.05
N LYS A 30 -15.59 4.61 21.53
CA LYS A 30 -15.39 3.59 20.48
C LYS A 30 -15.94 2.22 20.92
N TYR A 31 -15.64 1.78 22.14
CA TYR A 31 -16.12 0.48 22.61
C TYR A 31 -17.63 0.46 22.84
N LYS A 32 -18.23 1.55 23.33
CA LYS A 32 -19.68 1.70 23.46
C LYS A 32 -20.40 1.68 22.11
N ARG A 33 -19.75 2.14 21.03
CA ARG A 33 -20.22 1.98 19.64
C ARG A 33 -20.13 0.54 19.11
N GLY A 34 -19.55 -0.39 19.87
CA GLY A 34 -19.48 -1.82 19.54
C GLY A 34 -18.22 -2.25 18.80
N TYR A 35 -17.21 -1.40 18.67
CA TYR A 35 -15.94 -1.80 18.05
C TYR A 35 -15.16 -2.77 18.93
N THR A 36 -14.80 -3.93 18.38
CA THR A 36 -14.04 -4.98 19.08
C THR A 36 -12.55 -4.98 18.76
N ARG A 37 -12.16 -4.23 17.72
CA ARG A 37 -10.78 -4.01 17.29
C ARG A 37 -10.60 -2.52 16.99
N VAL A 38 -9.68 -1.87 17.71
CA VAL A 38 -9.35 -0.45 17.60
C VAL A 38 -7.89 -0.35 17.17
N ILE A 39 -7.65 0.25 16.00
CA ILE A 39 -6.30 0.47 15.47
C ILE A 39 -6.01 1.96 15.56
N ASP A 40 -4.96 2.31 16.30
CA ASP A 40 -4.51 3.68 16.46
C ASP A 40 -3.17 3.85 15.74
N ILE A 41 -3.07 4.84 14.85
CA ILE A 41 -1.84 5.10 14.08
C ILE A 41 -1.15 6.32 14.71
N TRP A 42 0.03 6.12 15.29
CA TRP A 42 0.80 7.17 15.98
C TRP A 42 2.22 7.27 15.45
N GLY A 43 2.90 8.38 15.76
CA GLY A 43 4.34 8.48 15.55
C GLY A 43 5.13 7.61 16.55
N ALA A 44 6.34 7.19 16.18
CA ALA A 44 7.22 6.39 17.02
C ALA A 44 7.56 7.01 18.38
N ASP A 45 7.46 8.34 18.51
CA ASP A 45 7.61 9.10 19.76
C ASP A 45 6.53 8.76 20.81
N HIS A 46 5.43 8.13 20.40
CA HIS A 46 4.34 7.70 21.29
C HIS A 46 4.54 6.28 21.85
N HIS A 47 5.71 5.65 21.67
CA HIS A 47 5.97 4.30 22.19
C HIS A 47 5.67 4.16 23.70
N GLY A 48 6.12 5.13 24.51
CA GLY A 48 5.85 5.16 25.96
C GLY A 48 4.39 5.47 26.35
N TYR A 49 3.53 5.73 25.37
CA TYR A 49 2.09 5.94 25.51
C TYR A 49 1.28 4.64 25.33
N VAL A 50 1.86 3.62 24.67
CA VAL A 50 1.19 2.34 24.40
C VAL A 50 0.79 1.63 25.69
N ALA A 51 1.72 1.46 26.63
CA ALA A 51 1.48 0.71 27.86
C ALA A 51 0.34 1.32 28.70
N ARG A 52 0.31 2.66 28.80
CA ARG A 52 -0.72 3.36 29.59
C ARG A 52 -2.09 3.31 28.93
N MET A 53 -2.17 3.41 27.60
CA MET A 53 -3.44 3.28 26.89
C MET A 53 -3.99 1.85 26.98
N LYS A 54 -3.14 0.83 26.85
CA LYS A 54 -3.54 -0.56 27.09
C LYS A 54 -4.04 -0.79 28.53
N ALA A 55 -3.40 -0.17 29.52
CA ALA A 55 -3.86 -0.22 30.90
C ALA A 55 -5.23 0.46 31.08
N ALA A 56 -5.46 1.60 30.43
CA ALA A 56 -6.73 2.29 30.50
C ALA A 56 -7.86 1.53 29.79
N VAL A 57 -7.60 0.95 28.62
CA VAL A 57 -8.54 0.04 27.93
C VAL A 57 -8.96 -1.12 28.83
N LYS A 58 -8.00 -1.69 29.58
CA LYS A 58 -8.31 -2.72 30.60
C LYS A 58 -9.22 -2.19 31.70
N ALA A 59 -8.98 -0.97 32.19
CA ALA A 59 -9.79 -0.34 33.23
C ALA A 59 -11.22 -0.03 32.76
N LEU A 60 -11.42 0.18 31.46
CA LEU A 60 -12.74 0.29 30.81
C LEU A 60 -13.44 -1.08 30.63
N GLY A 61 -12.85 -2.17 31.12
CA GLY A 61 -13.42 -3.52 31.02
C GLY A 61 -13.18 -4.22 29.67
N GLN A 62 -12.28 -3.68 28.83
CA GLN A 62 -11.99 -4.24 27.51
C GLN A 62 -10.67 -5.03 27.51
N SER A 63 -10.50 -5.93 26.53
CA SER A 63 -9.22 -6.62 26.35
C SER A 63 -8.13 -5.63 25.91
N PRO A 64 -6.93 -5.60 26.53
CA PRO A 64 -5.81 -4.80 26.05
C PRO A 64 -5.38 -5.10 24.60
N ASP A 65 -5.70 -6.29 24.09
CA ASP A 65 -5.37 -6.71 22.72
C ASP A 65 -6.40 -6.23 21.69
N SER A 66 -7.56 -5.75 22.15
CA SER A 66 -8.51 -5.05 21.28
C SER A 66 -7.95 -3.72 20.77
N LEU A 67 -6.99 -3.11 21.49
CA LEU A 67 -6.26 -1.92 21.06
C LEU A 67 -4.95 -2.33 20.39
N GLN A 68 -4.78 -1.90 19.14
CA GLN A 68 -3.61 -2.16 18.30
C GLN A 68 -2.96 -0.85 17.87
N PRO A 69 -2.01 -0.31 18.66
CA PRO A 69 -1.24 0.84 18.25
C PRO A 69 -0.23 0.46 17.17
N VAL A 70 -0.26 1.18 16.06
CA VAL A 70 0.70 1.10 14.94
C VAL A 70 1.60 2.32 15.03
N LEU A 71 2.88 2.10 15.29
CA LEU A 71 3.87 3.16 15.43
C LEU A 71 4.60 3.38 14.11
N ILE A 72 4.36 4.53 13.48
CA ILE A 72 4.98 4.95 12.23
C ILE A 72 6.32 5.63 12.55
N GLN A 73 7.41 5.13 11.97
CA GLN A 73 8.72 5.75 12.09
C GLN A 73 8.82 7.10 11.36
N ILE A 74 9.81 7.90 11.77
CA ILE A 74 10.10 9.19 11.15
C ILE A 74 10.57 8.97 9.70
N VAL A 75 10.09 9.83 8.80
CA VAL A 75 10.51 9.88 7.40
C VAL A 75 11.53 11.00 7.20
N SER A 76 12.63 10.67 6.51
CA SER A 76 13.61 11.64 6.04
C SER A 76 13.35 11.96 4.58
N LEU A 77 13.31 13.25 4.22
CA LEU A 77 13.18 13.64 2.81
C LEU A 77 14.57 13.85 2.19
N LYS A 78 14.73 13.43 0.94
CA LYS A 78 15.98 13.55 0.18
C LYS A 78 15.72 14.26 -1.15
N LYS A 79 16.62 15.18 -1.52
CA LYS A 79 16.61 15.92 -2.79
C LYS A 79 18.04 16.21 -3.23
N GLY A 80 18.34 16.03 -4.51
CA GLY A 80 19.68 16.17 -5.07
C GLY A 80 20.71 15.24 -4.42
N GLY A 81 20.29 14.05 -3.98
CA GLY A 81 21.18 13.12 -3.29
C GLY A 81 21.39 13.39 -1.79
N GLN A 82 20.84 14.48 -1.24
CA GLN A 82 21.08 14.91 0.14
C GLN A 82 19.80 14.96 0.97
N ILE A 83 19.90 14.66 2.27
CA ILE A 83 18.78 14.78 3.21
C ILE A 83 18.44 16.27 3.40
N ILE A 84 17.16 16.61 3.25
CA ILE A 84 16.65 17.95 3.54
C ILE A 84 16.66 18.14 5.05
N ALA A 85 17.51 19.06 5.53
CA ALA A 85 17.57 19.39 6.95
C ALA A 85 16.29 20.09 7.40
N MET A 86 15.56 19.49 8.33
CA MET A 86 14.46 20.16 9.04
C MET A 86 15.04 21.07 10.12
N SER A 87 14.72 22.36 10.08
CA SER A 87 15.18 23.32 11.08
C SER A 87 14.01 23.83 11.91
N THR A 88 13.93 23.33 13.14
CA THR A 88 12.96 23.78 14.15
C THR A 88 13.21 25.22 14.59
N ARG A 89 14.45 25.72 14.52
CA ARG A 89 14.82 27.09 14.93
C ARG A 89 14.48 28.16 13.90
N SER A 90 14.53 27.82 12.61
CA SER A 90 14.19 28.77 11.53
C SER A 90 12.76 28.60 11.01
N GLY A 91 11.97 27.67 11.58
CA GLY A 91 10.59 27.39 11.15
C GLY A 91 10.49 26.79 9.74
N LYS A 92 11.59 26.34 9.16
CA LYS A 92 11.62 25.71 7.82
C LYS A 92 11.40 24.21 7.96
N PHE A 93 10.18 23.77 7.69
CA PHE A 93 9.81 22.37 7.55
C PHE A 93 9.09 22.16 6.22
N THR A 94 9.36 21.05 5.55
CA THR A 94 8.62 20.67 4.35
C THR A 94 7.28 20.08 4.76
N THR A 95 6.20 20.67 4.29
CA THR A 95 4.84 20.18 4.56
C THR A 95 4.53 18.96 3.71
N LEU A 96 3.61 18.10 4.16
CA LEU A 96 3.10 17.01 3.33
C LEU A 96 2.47 17.53 2.04
N LYS A 97 1.83 18.71 2.09
CA LYS A 97 1.26 19.36 0.91
C LYS A 97 2.33 19.65 -0.14
N GLU A 98 3.45 20.23 0.25
CA GLU A 98 4.56 20.52 -0.67
C GLU A 98 5.14 19.25 -1.29
N VAL A 99 5.29 18.17 -0.50
CA VAL A 99 5.71 16.87 -1.03
C VAL A 99 4.72 16.36 -2.09
N VAL A 100 3.42 16.35 -1.77
CA VAL A 100 2.37 15.87 -2.68
C VAL A 100 2.27 16.76 -3.93
N ASP A 101 2.36 18.08 -3.79
CA ASP A 101 2.32 19.02 -4.92
C ASP A 101 3.55 18.84 -5.83
N GLU A 102 4.70 18.40 -5.29
CA GLU A 102 5.93 18.16 -6.05
C GLU A 102 5.94 16.82 -6.80
N VAL A 103 5.51 15.71 -6.17
CA VAL A 103 5.62 14.35 -6.75
C VAL A 103 4.29 13.76 -7.23
N GLY A 104 3.15 14.34 -6.84
CA GLY A 104 1.82 13.81 -7.09
C GLY A 104 1.33 12.84 -6.01
N VAL A 105 0.00 12.78 -5.84
CA VAL A 105 -0.66 11.99 -4.78
C VAL A 105 -0.39 10.49 -4.88
N ASP A 106 -0.40 9.94 -6.09
CA ASP A 106 -0.19 8.52 -6.35
C ASP A 106 1.23 8.10 -5.95
N ALA A 107 2.22 8.88 -6.39
CA ALA A 107 3.62 8.61 -6.09
C ALA A 107 3.92 8.79 -4.61
N ALA A 108 3.37 9.82 -3.97
CA ALA A 108 3.48 9.99 -2.52
C ALA A 108 2.90 8.76 -1.77
N ARG A 109 1.63 8.39 -2.04
CA ARG A 109 0.98 7.25 -1.37
C ARG A 109 1.75 5.96 -1.57
N PHE A 110 2.10 5.63 -2.82
CA PHE A 110 2.80 4.40 -3.12
C PHE A 110 4.14 4.35 -2.39
N THR A 111 4.96 5.41 -2.48
CA THR A 111 6.30 5.48 -1.87
C THR A 111 6.23 5.37 -0.34
N PHE A 112 5.34 6.11 0.33
CA PHE A 112 5.15 6.01 1.78
C PHE A 112 4.75 4.60 2.23
N LEU A 113 4.03 3.87 1.38
CA LEU A 113 3.59 2.51 1.65
C LEU A 113 4.64 1.46 1.28
N THR A 114 5.81 1.78 0.71
CA THR A 114 6.83 0.78 0.35
C THR A 114 7.62 0.20 1.53
N ARG A 115 7.39 0.68 2.74
CA ARG A 115 8.08 0.24 3.95
C ARG A 115 7.11 -0.12 5.05
N SER A 116 7.54 -1.02 5.93
CA SER A 116 6.82 -1.30 7.17
C SER A 116 6.72 -0.05 8.02
N HIS A 117 5.66 0.08 8.81
CA HIS A 117 5.50 1.18 9.75
C HIS A 117 6.65 1.26 10.77
N GLU A 118 7.28 0.12 11.07
CA GLU A 118 8.42 0.01 11.98
C GLU A 118 9.77 0.40 11.35
N ALA A 119 9.83 0.59 10.04
CA ALA A 119 11.06 0.89 9.33
C ALA A 119 11.17 2.40 9.03
N GLN A 120 12.37 2.96 9.20
CA GLN A 120 12.66 4.29 8.70
C GLN A 120 12.56 4.32 7.17
N LEU A 121 12.06 5.44 6.65
CA LEU A 121 11.92 5.67 5.22
C LEU A 121 12.71 6.91 4.83
N GLU A 122 13.59 6.77 3.85
CA GLU A 122 14.14 7.89 3.11
C GLU A 122 13.30 8.10 1.85
N PHE A 123 12.58 9.21 1.78
CA PHE A 123 11.75 9.58 0.65
C PHE A 123 12.56 10.44 -0.32
N ASP A 124 12.96 9.86 -1.45
CA ASP A 124 13.67 10.56 -2.51
C ASP A 124 12.68 11.26 -3.46
N LEU A 125 12.62 12.60 -3.38
CA LEU A 125 11.69 13.42 -4.15
C LEU A 125 12.00 13.36 -5.65
N ASP A 126 13.29 13.33 -6.01
CA ASP A 126 13.71 13.35 -7.42
C ASP A 126 13.39 12.02 -8.09
N LEU A 127 13.69 10.89 -7.43
CA LEU A 127 13.36 9.56 -7.94
C LEU A 127 11.84 9.39 -8.09
N THR A 128 11.07 9.81 -7.08
CA THR A 128 9.61 9.63 -7.06
C THR A 128 8.89 10.44 -8.15
N LYS A 129 9.52 11.50 -8.66
CA LYS A 129 9.01 12.32 -9.77
C LYS A 129 9.30 11.73 -11.15
N GLN A 130 10.26 10.83 -11.28
CA GLN A 130 10.68 10.31 -12.57
C GLN A 130 9.65 9.37 -13.19
N GLN A 131 9.46 9.47 -14.50
CA GLN A 131 8.72 8.50 -15.31
C GLN A 131 9.68 7.40 -15.81
N SER A 132 10.33 6.72 -14.88
CA SER A 132 11.34 5.69 -15.17
C SER A 132 10.98 4.38 -14.50
N SER A 133 11.64 3.29 -14.91
CA SER A 133 11.48 1.97 -14.28
C SER A 133 11.99 1.92 -12.84
N GLU A 134 12.80 2.90 -12.41
CA GLU A 134 13.27 3.01 -11.04
C GLU A 134 12.19 3.57 -10.10
N ASN A 135 11.20 4.30 -10.64
CA ASN A 135 10.04 4.73 -9.88
C ASN A 135 9.00 3.59 -9.80
N PRO A 136 8.77 3.01 -8.60
CA PRO A 136 7.95 1.81 -8.47
C PRO A 136 6.47 2.06 -8.79
N VAL A 137 5.92 3.24 -8.51
CA VAL A 137 4.51 3.53 -8.86
C VAL A 137 4.33 3.62 -10.37
N TYR A 138 5.24 4.33 -11.05
CA TYR A 138 5.23 4.46 -12.49
C TYR A 138 5.38 3.09 -13.15
N TYR A 139 6.29 2.26 -12.64
CA TYR A 139 6.53 0.91 -13.14
C TYR A 139 5.27 0.02 -13.11
N VAL A 140 4.50 0.09 -12.01
CA VAL A 140 3.25 -0.66 -11.84
C VAL A 140 2.11 -0.08 -12.68
N GLN A 141 1.91 1.23 -12.65
CA GLN A 141 0.88 1.91 -13.46
C GLN A 141 1.11 1.68 -14.95
N TYR A 142 2.38 1.71 -15.39
CA TYR A 142 2.75 1.48 -16.78
C TYR A 142 2.45 0.03 -17.22
N ALA A 143 2.62 -0.96 -16.33
CA ALA A 143 2.18 -2.33 -16.61
C ALA A 143 0.67 -2.40 -16.85
N HIS A 144 -0.13 -1.73 -16.01
CA HIS A 144 -1.58 -1.67 -16.17
C HIS A 144 -1.98 -0.98 -17.49
N ALA A 145 -1.44 0.21 -17.77
CA ALA A 145 -1.71 0.96 -19.00
C ALA A 145 -1.29 0.17 -20.25
N ARG A 146 -0.14 -0.52 -20.20
CA ARG A 146 0.33 -1.39 -21.28
C ARG A 146 -0.65 -2.52 -21.57
N ILE A 147 -1.20 -3.17 -20.54
CA ILE A 147 -2.21 -4.20 -20.75
C ILE A 147 -3.46 -3.59 -21.40
N CYS A 148 -3.94 -2.45 -20.92
CA CYS A 148 -5.05 -1.74 -21.56
C CYS A 148 -4.78 -1.43 -23.04
N ASN A 149 -3.56 -1.04 -23.39
CA ASN A 149 -3.15 -0.83 -24.77
C ASN A 149 -3.18 -2.12 -25.60
N ILE A 150 -2.72 -3.26 -25.07
CA ILE A 150 -2.80 -4.57 -25.75
C ILE A 150 -4.24 -4.87 -26.14
N PHE A 151 -5.20 -4.67 -25.23
CA PHE A 151 -6.62 -4.87 -25.51
C PHE A 151 -7.17 -3.92 -26.57
N ARG A 152 -6.71 -2.66 -26.60
CA ARG A 152 -7.07 -1.72 -27.65
C ARG A 152 -6.56 -2.18 -29.02
N THR A 153 -5.28 -2.55 -29.11
CA THR A 153 -4.68 -3.04 -30.36
C THR A 153 -5.31 -4.35 -30.84
N ALA A 154 -5.69 -5.24 -29.92
CA ALA A 154 -6.41 -6.47 -30.27
C ALA A 154 -7.75 -6.15 -30.95
N ARG A 155 -8.54 -5.23 -30.38
CA ARG A 155 -9.83 -4.79 -30.96
C ARG A 155 -9.66 -4.12 -32.32
N GLU A 156 -8.66 -3.27 -32.48
CA GLU A 156 -8.35 -2.61 -33.76
C GLU A 156 -8.00 -3.62 -34.88
N ARG A 157 -7.49 -4.79 -34.51
CA ARG A 157 -7.20 -5.91 -35.41
C ARG A 157 -8.37 -6.88 -35.62
N GLY A 158 -9.55 -6.56 -35.09
CA GLY A 158 -10.73 -7.41 -35.19
C GLY A 158 -10.67 -8.67 -34.32
N VAL A 159 -9.82 -8.72 -33.29
CA VAL A 159 -9.83 -9.82 -32.32
C VAL A 159 -11.03 -9.66 -31.41
N GLU A 160 -11.90 -10.67 -31.40
CA GLU A 160 -13.10 -10.77 -30.57
C GLU A 160 -12.81 -10.60 -29.06
N PRO A 161 -13.82 -10.22 -28.24
CA PRO A 161 -13.65 -10.10 -26.80
C PRO A 161 -13.20 -11.44 -26.17
N LEU A 162 -12.66 -11.33 -24.96
CA LEU A 162 -12.10 -12.46 -24.20
C LEU A 162 -12.97 -13.72 -24.33
N PRO A 163 -12.40 -14.87 -24.74
CA PRO A 163 -13.16 -16.10 -24.88
C PRO A 163 -13.75 -16.49 -23.52
N LYS A 164 -15.00 -16.97 -23.55
CA LYS A 164 -15.69 -17.47 -22.34
C LYS A 164 -14.93 -18.61 -21.70
N ASP A 165 -14.37 -19.49 -22.53
CA ASP A 165 -13.47 -20.57 -22.15
C ASP A 165 -12.17 -20.45 -22.96
N PRO A 166 -11.15 -19.77 -22.43
CA PRO A 166 -9.85 -19.66 -23.08
C PRO A 166 -9.16 -21.02 -23.19
N ALA A 167 -8.46 -21.28 -24.29
CA ALA A 167 -7.64 -22.47 -24.49
C ALA A 167 -6.39 -22.45 -23.59
N TRP A 168 -6.58 -22.63 -22.27
CA TRP A 168 -5.52 -22.53 -21.26
C TRP A 168 -4.37 -23.51 -21.48
N GLU A 169 -4.65 -24.65 -22.09
CA GLU A 169 -3.66 -25.66 -22.50
C GLU A 169 -2.65 -25.15 -23.53
N LYS A 170 -2.96 -24.05 -24.24
CA LYS A 170 -2.02 -23.38 -25.14
C LYS A 170 -0.99 -22.53 -24.40
N LEU A 171 -1.20 -22.22 -23.12
CA LEU A 171 -0.23 -21.51 -22.28
C LEU A 171 0.84 -22.49 -21.77
N ALA A 172 1.79 -22.82 -22.64
CA ALA A 172 2.80 -23.83 -22.38
C ALA A 172 4.08 -23.28 -21.74
N LEU A 173 4.21 -21.96 -21.58
CA LEU A 173 5.44 -21.36 -21.06
C LEU A 173 5.46 -21.36 -19.53
N ASP A 174 6.65 -21.61 -18.96
CA ASP A 174 6.87 -21.53 -17.51
C ASP A 174 6.52 -20.13 -16.96
N GLU A 175 6.82 -19.07 -17.71
CA GLU A 175 6.50 -17.68 -17.35
C GLU A 175 4.99 -17.45 -17.27
N GLU A 176 4.20 -18.07 -18.15
CA GLU A 176 2.74 -17.97 -18.15
C GLU A 176 2.18 -18.65 -16.90
N LEU A 177 2.69 -19.84 -16.57
CA LEU A 177 2.32 -20.55 -15.33
C LEU A 177 2.72 -19.76 -14.07
N ARG A 178 3.89 -19.14 -14.05
CA ARG A 178 4.32 -18.28 -12.94
C ARG A 178 3.41 -17.06 -12.79
N LEU A 179 3.02 -16.40 -13.89
CA LEU A 179 2.08 -15.28 -13.86
C LEU A 179 0.70 -15.70 -13.34
N MET A 180 0.19 -16.85 -13.80
CA MET A 180 -1.07 -17.42 -13.31
C MET A 180 -1.04 -17.69 -11.81
N LYS A 181 0.01 -18.40 -11.34
CA LYS A 181 0.20 -18.69 -9.92
C LYS A 181 0.33 -17.43 -9.09
N ARG A 182 1.09 -16.43 -9.58
CA ARG A 182 1.19 -15.14 -8.91
C ARG A 182 -0.19 -14.53 -8.81
N ALA A 183 -0.88 -14.25 -9.92
CA ALA A 183 -2.22 -13.65 -9.91
C ALA A 183 -3.22 -14.37 -8.98
N LEU A 184 -3.21 -15.71 -8.94
CA LEU A 184 -4.06 -16.52 -8.06
C LEU A 184 -3.77 -16.32 -6.56
N PHE A 185 -2.51 -16.05 -6.19
CA PHE A 185 -2.09 -15.88 -4.79
C PHE A 185 -2.44 -14.49 -4.22
N PHE A 186 -2.88 -13.54 -5.06
CA PHE A 186 -3.16 -12.17 -4.63
C PHE A 186 -4.14 -12.07 -3.45
N PRO A 187 -5.29 -12.78 -3.42
CA PRO A 187 -6.23 -12.67 -2.30
C PRO A 187 -5.62 -13.12 -0.97
N ALA A 188 -4.85 -14.21 -0.96
CA ALA A 188 -4.17 -14.69 0.24
C ALA A 188 -3.14 -13.68 0.75
N MET A 189 -2.35 -13.09 -0.15
CA MET A 189 -1.42 -12.02 0.22
C MET A 189 -2.13 -10.80 0.79
N VAL A 190 -3.27 -10.37 0.21
CA VAL A 190 -4.06 -9.25 0.75
C VAL A 190 -4.59 -9.58 2.15
N GLU A 191 -5.04 -10.81 2.37
CA GLU A 191 -5.51 -11.27 3.69
C GLU A 191 -4.39 -11.22 4.73
N ASP A 192 -3.20 -11.71 4.39
CA ASP A 192 -2.03 -11.68 5.27
C ASP A 192 -1.57 -10.24 5.56
N ALA A 193 -1.54 -9.38 4.55
CA ALA A 193 -1.23 -7.96 4.70
C ALA A 193 -2.25 -7.25 5.62
N ALA A 194 -3.53 -7.56 5.49
CA ALA A 194 -4.58 -7.00 6.34
C ALA A 194 -4.51 -7.47 7.80
N LYS A 195 -4.23 -8.77 8.02
CA LYS A 195 -4.01 -9.34 9.36
C LYS A 195 -2.79 -8.69 10.04
N GLY A 196 -1.70 -8.53 9.29
CA GLY A 196 -0.45 -7.97 9.78
C GLY A 196 -0.38 -6.44 9.79
N LEU A 197 -1.42 -5.73 9.35
CA LEU A 197 -1.39 -4.27 9.16
C LEU A 197 -0.16 -3.81 8.33
N ALA A 198 0.12 -4.58 7.27
CA ALA A 198 1.35 -4.54 6.49
C ALA A 198 1.06 -4.17 5.00
N PRO A 199 0.52 -2.97 4.71
CA PRO A 199 0.17 -2.56 3.34
C PRO A 199 1.37 -2.53 2.38
N HIS A 200 2.59 -2.44 2.91
CA HIS A 200 3.82 -2.52 2.11
C HIS A 200 3.97 -3.84 1.35
N GLN A 201 3.42 -4.94 1.87
CA GLN A 201 3.42 -6.21 1.14
C GLN A 201 2.66 -6.09 -0.19
N THR A 202 1.57 -5.34 -0.24
CA THR A 202 0.82 -5.07 -1.47
C THR A 202 1.69 -4.30 -2.48
N THR A 203 2.45 -3.29 -2.04
CA THR A 203 3.35 -2.55 -2.95
C THR A 203 4.41 -3.47 -3.57
N HIS A 204 5.08 -4.28 -2.76
CA HIS A 204 6.11 -5.22 -3.22
C HIS A 204 5.53 -6.25 -4.19
N TYR A 205 4.35 -6.77 -3.85
CA TYR A 205 3.63 -7.73 -4.69
C TYR A 205 3.33 -7.15 -6.07
N LEU A 206 2.84 -5.91 -6.13
CA LEU A 206 2.50 -5.26 -7.39
C LEU A 206 3.73 -4.96 -8.25
N VAL A 207 4.83 -4.49 -7.65
CA VAL A 207 6.10 -4.26 -8.35
C VAL A 207 6.62 -5.57 -8.96
N GLU A 208 6.58 -6.66 -8.19
CA GLU A 208 7.00 -7.97 -8.67
C GLU A 208 6.12 -8.47 -9.83
N LEU A 209 4.79 -8.41 -9.68
CA LEU A 209 3.85 -8.83 -10.71
C LEU A 209 4.00 -7.99 -11.99
N ALA A 210 4.15 -6.68 -11.86
CA ALA A 210 4.44 -5.79 -12.97
C ALA A 210 5.74 -6.19 -13.68
N GLY A 211 6.79 -6.49 -12.92
CA GLY A 211 8.07 -6.94 -13.49
C GLY A 211 8.00 -8.28 -14.19
N MET A 212 7.25 -9.24 -13.63
CA MET A 212 6.97 -10.51 -14.30
C MET A 212 6.25 -10.29 -15.63
N PHE A 213 5.23 -9.44 -15.64
CA PHE A 213 4.47 -9.15 -16.85
C PHE A 213 5.30 -8.41 -17.91
N HIS A 214 6.11 -7.42 -17.51
CA HIS A 214 6.99 -6.69 -18.42
C HIS A 214 7.99 -7.63 -19.12
N ARG A 215 8.62 -8.55 -18.37
CA ARG A 215 9.52 -9.56 -18.94
C ARG A 215 8.78 -10.49 -19.90
N TYR A 216 7.63 -10.99 -19.48
CA TYR A 216 6.79 -11.86 -20.32
C TYR A 216 6.39 -11.19 -21.63
N TYR A 217 5.89 -9.95 -21.57
CA TYR A 217 5.44 -9.20 -22.74
C TYR A 217 6.59 -8.87 -23.71
N ASN A 218 7.78 -8.53 -23.20
CA ASN A 218 8.93 -8.24 -24.04
C ASN A 218 9.43 -9.48 -24.80
N ALA A 219 9.29 -10.68 -24.22
CA ALA A 219 9.71 -11.93 -24.85
C ALA A 219 8.62 -12.58 -25.72
N ASN A 220 7.34 -12.27 -25.47
CA ASN A 220 6.22 -13.01 -26.08
C ASN A 220 5.18 -12.07 -26.69
N ARG A 221 4.86 -12.33 -27.95
CA ARG A 221 3.78 -11.62 -28.64
C ARG A 221 2.41 -12.11 -28.14
N VAL A 222 1.65 -11.21 -27.49
CA VAL A 222 0.31 -11.53 -26.95
C VAL A 222 -0.74 -11.70 -28.05
N VAL A 223 -0.71 -10.85 -29.08
CA VAL A 223 -1.63 -10.92 -30.24
C VAL A 223 -0.85 -11.44 -31.45
N SER A 224 -0.97 -12.74 -31.71
CA SER A 224 -0.30 -13.46 -32.81
C SER A 224 -1.31 -13.90 -33.88
N ASP A 225 -0.84 -14.69 -34.85
CA ASP A 225 -1.67 -15.26 -35.91
C ASP A 225 -2.41 -16.53 -35.45
N ASP A 226 -2.07 -17.06 -34.25
CA ASP A 226 -2.79 -18.14 -33.59
C ASP A 226 -3.90 -17.54 -32.71
N ALA A 227 -5.15 -17.72 -33.13
CA ALA A 227 -6.33 -17.17 -32.47
C ALA A 227 -6.58 -17.78 -31.08
N GLU A 228 -6.34 -19.09 -30.92
CA GLU A 228 -6.55 -19.79 -29.64
C GLU A 228 -5.51 -19.34 -28.62
N LEU A 229 -4.23 -19.29 -29.02
CA LEU A 229 -3.15 -18.80 -28.17
C LEU A 229 -3.33 -17.32 -27.84
N THR A 230 -3.74 -16.50 -28.81
CA THR A 230 -4.06 -15.08 -28.59
C THR A 230 -5.17 -14.92 -27.55
N GLY A 231 -6.25 -15.69 -27.67
CA GLY A 231 -7.35 -15.69 -26.71
C GLY A 231 -6.90 -16.07 -25.30
N ALA A 232 -6.07 -17.11 -25.17
CA ALA A 232 -5.52 -17.55 -23.88
C ALA A 232 -4.59 -16.50 -23.24
N ARG A 233 -3.69 -15.89 -24.04
CA ARG A 233 -2.77 -14.85 -23.55
C ARG A 233 -3.49 -13.56 -23.18
N LEU A 234 -4.52 -13.17 -23.94
CA LEU A 234 -5.39 -12.06 -23.58
C LEU A 234 -6.13 -12.35 -22.27
N ALA A 235 -6.63 -13.58 -22.07
CA ALA A 235 -7.27 -13.96 -20.81
C ALA A 235 -6.30 -13.87 -19.62
N LEU A 236 -5.06 -14.35 -19.76
CA LEU A 236 -4.02 -14.17 -18.75
C LEU A 236 -3.74 -12.69 -18.45
N ALA A 237 -3.53 -11.87 -19.50
CA ALA A 237 -3.30 -10.45 -19.36
C ALA A 237 -4.47 -9.73 -18.66
N ALA A 238 -5.72 -10.13 -18.94
CA ALA A 238 -6.89 -9.61 -18.24
C ALA A 238 -6.83 -9.87 -16.74
N ARG A 239 -6.45 -11.08 -16.31
CA ARG A 239 -6.33 -11.43 -14.89
C ARG A 239 -5.22 -10.63 -14.21
N VAL A 240 -4.06 -10.50 -14.86
CA VAL A 240 -2.97 -9.65 -14.36
C VAL A 240 -3.44 -8.20 -14.21
N ARG A 241 -4.13 -7.64 -15.22
CA ARG A 241 -4.69 -6.27 -15.16
C ARG A 241 -5.64 -6.09 -13.98
N THR A 242 -6.54 -7.05 -13.75
CA THR A 242 -7.47 -7.00 -12.61
C THR A 242 -6.72 -6.98 -11.28
N VAL A 243 -5.69 -7.82 -11.12
CA VAL A 243 -4.88 -7.83 -9.89
C VAL A 243 -4.14 -6.51 -9.70
N LEU A 244 -3.52 -5.97 -10.76
CA LEU A 244 -2.83 -4.68 -10.70
C LEU A 244 -3.79 -3.55 -10.30
N LYS A 245 -4.96 -3.48 -10.96
CA LYS A 245 -5.99 -2.49 -10.65
C LYS A 245 -6.47 -2.59 -9.20
N ASN A 246 -6.83 -3.80 -8.76
CA ASN A 246 -7.33 -4.01 -7.40
C ASN A 246 -6.27 -3.66 -6.34
N GLY A 247 -5.00 -3.99 -6.56
CA GLY A 247 -3.94 -3.63 -5.64
C GLY A 247 -3.65 -2.13 -5.60
N LEU A 248 -3.66 -1.45 -6.75
CA LEU A 248 -3.54 0.01 -6.81
C LEU A 248 -4.72 0.68 -6.08
N ASP A 249 -5.95 0.22 -6.32
CA ASP A 249 -7.16 0.71 -5.66
C ASP A 249 -7.09 0.55 -4.13
N LEU A 250 -6.59 -0.60 -3.63
CA LEU A 250 -6.37 -0.84 -2.19
C LEU A 250 -5.38 0.14 -1.56
N LEU A 251 -4.39 0.60 -2.33
CA LEU A 251 -3.39 1.58 -1.89
C LEU A 251 -3.89 3.04 -2.05
N GLY A 252 -5.08 3.24 -2.63
CA GLY A 252 -5.59 4.56 -2.99
C GLY A 252 -4.76 5.23 -4.09
N VAL A 253 -4.18 4.45 -4.99
CA VAL A 253 -3.35 4.90 -6.12
C VAL A 253 -4.13 4.65 -7.42
N SER A 254 -4.08 5.56 -8.38
CA SER A 254 -4.80 5.38 -9.64
C SER A 254 -4.22 4.25 -10.50
N ALA A 255 -5.08 3.60 -11.30
CA ALA A 255 -4.71 2.60 -12.30
C ALA A 255 -4.99 3.15 -13.72
N PRO A 256 -4.10 3.99 -14.28
CA PRO A 256 -4.35 4.64 -15.56
C PRO A 256 -4.45 3.62 -16.71
N GLU A 257 -5.37 3.85 -17.63
CA GLU A 257 -5.49 3.04 -18.85
C GLU A 257 -4.50 3.48 -19.95
N LYS A 258 -3.92 4.68 -19.81
CA LYS A 258 -2.95 5.28 -20.73
C LYS A 258 -1.91 6.05 -19.91
N MET A 259 -0.64 5.92 -20.27
CA MET A 259 0.50 6.66 -19.71
C MET A 259 1.43 7.07 -20.84
#